data_AF-A0A2C5XB58-F1
#
_entry.id   AF-A0A2C5XB58-F1
#
_cell.length_a   1.000
_cell.length_b   1.000
_cell.length_c   1.000
_cell.angle_alpha   90.00
_cell.angle_beta   90.00
_cell.angle_gamma   90.00
#
_symmetry.space_group_name_H-M   'P 1'
#
loop_
_entity.id
_entity.type
_entity.pdbx_description
1 polymer ?
#
loop_
_entity_poly.entity_id
_entity_poly.type
_entity_poly.pdbx_seq_one_letter_code
_entity_poly.pdbx_strand_id
1 'polypeptide(L)'
;MEVSYLINHNGILDNNEAILSIWERQSGFEVGRLREIKYDLILNPDDIQVLDSSFRLFGIDPDLEGNENIPQLTIERGTKLYSSSWDSMRDSTSFGSDSINICTQFIETAGFYIEAFGFGREGVNNRWVKITFGVDEHQDGDSKEESED
;
A
#
# COMPACT_ATOMS: atom_id res chain seq x y z
N MET A 1 -13.88 -25.33 5.48
CA MET A 1 -13.57 -23.90 5.65
C MET A 1 -13.54 -23.34 4.24
N GLU A 2 -14.67 -22.80 3.77
CA GLU A 2 -14.79 -22.31 2.40
C GLU A 2 -14.14 -20.94 2.30
N VAL A 3 -13.25 -20.80 1.33
CA VAL A 3 -12.73 -19.51 0.90
C VAL A 3 -13.82 -18.89 0.03
N SER A 4 -14.57 -17.93 0.55
CA SER A 4 -15.41 -17.06 -0.26
C SER A 4 -14.47 -16.14 -1.03
N TYR A 5 -14.23 -16.46 -2.30
CA TYR A 5 -13.44 -15.62 -3.19
C TYR A 5 -14.23 -14.33 -3.43
N LEU A 6 -13.62 -13.18 -3.13
CA LEU A 6 -14.07 -11.91 -3.70
C LEU A 6 -13.82 -11.97 -5.21
N ILE A 7 -14.54 -11.16 -5.99
CA ILE A 7 -14.40 -11.09 -7.45
C ILE A 7 -14.14 -9.63 -7.85
N ASN A 8 -13.04 -9.36 -8.56
CA ASN A 8 -12.81 -8.01 -9.12
C ASN A 8 -13.91 -7.63 -10.12
N HIS A 9 -14.01 -6.35 -10.51
CA HIS A 9 -15.05 -5.86 -11.43
C HIS A 9 -15.14 -6.64 -12.77
N ASN A 10 -14.13 -7.43 -13.12
CA ASN A 10 -14.03 -8.21 -14.35
C ASN A 10 -14.24 -9.72 -14.17
N GLY A 11 -14.55 -10.23 -12.97
CA GLY A 11 -14.77 -11.66 -12.80
C GLY A 11 -13.50 -12.50 -12.58
N ILE A 12 -12.33 -11.88 -12.39
CA ILE A 12 -11.02 -12.56 -12.39
C ILE A 12 -10.40 -12.52 -10.99
N LEU A 13 -9.98 -13.68 -10.49
CA LEU A 13 -9.20 -13.78 -9.26
C LEU A 13 -7.80 -13.19 -9.49
N ASP A 14 -7.52 -12.04 -8.88
CA ASP A 14 -6.21 -11.39 -8.90
C ASP A 14 -5.42 -11.66 -7.60
N ASN A 15 -4.10 -11.54 -7.63
CA ASN A 15 -3.24 -11.65 -6.46
C ASN A 15 -3.65 -10.65 -5.36
N ASN A 16 -4.06 -9.45 -5.74
CA ASN A 16 -4.55 -8.43 -4.81
C ASN A 16 -5.82 -8.88 -4.10
N GLU A 17 -6.74 -9.52 -4.80
CA GLU A 17 -7.97 -10.07 -4.24
C GLU A 17 -7.71 -11.22 -3.27
N ALA A 18 -6.76 -12.08 -3.62
CA ALA A 18 -6.30 -13.14 -2.73
C ALA A 18 -5.67 -12.55 -1.45
N ILE A 19 -4.87 -11.48 -1.57
CA ILE A 19 -4.27 -10.78 -0.43
C ILE A 19 -5.37 -10.19 0.48
N LEU A 20 -6.34 -9.48 -0.10
CA LEU A 20 -7.44 -8.87 0.64
C LEU A 20 -8.32 -9.93 1.32
N SER A 21 -8.62 -11.03 0.61
CA SER A 21 -9.38 -12.17 1.16
C SER A 21 -8.64 -12.88 2.31
N ILE A 22 -7.31 -13.00 2.22
CA ILE A 22 -6.48 -13.54 3.30
C ILE A 22 -6.51 -12.60 4.50
N TRP A 23 -6.36 -11.30 4.26
CA TRP A 23 -6.38 -10.29 5.31
C TRP A 23 -7.72 -10.27 6.06
N GLU A 24 -8.85 -10.30 5.35
CA GLU A 24 -10.18 -10.33 5.97
C GLU A 24 -10.34 -11.57 6.85
N ARG A 25 -9.92 -12.73 6.34
CA ARG A 25 -9.94 -14.00 7.10
C ARG A 25 -9.07 -13.95 8.35
N GLN A 26 -7.87 -13.40 8.27
CA GLN A 26 -6.89 -13.42 9.35
C GLN A 26 -7.17 -12.34 10.41
N SER A 27 -7.60 -11.16 9.97
CA SER A 27 -7.85 -10.02 10.85
C SER A 27 -9.26 -10.04 11.45
N GLY A 28 -10.21 -10.72 10.79
CA GLY A 28 -11.63 -10.68 11.13
C GLY A 28 -12.29 -9.33 10.83
N PHE A 29 -11.60 -8.44 10.10
CA PHE A 29 -12.12 -7.16 9.66
C PHE A 29 -12.44 -7.19 8.16
N GLU A 30 -13.46 -6.45 7.77
CA GLU A 30 -13.82 -6.26 6.36
C GLU A 30 -12.74 -5.45 5.63
N VAL A 31 -12.50 -5.78 4.35
CA VAL A 31 -11.48 -5.13 3.49
C VAL A 31 -11.57 -3.61 3.50
N GLY A 32 -12.76 -3.02 3.59
CA GLY A 32 -12.97 -1.57 3.73
C GLY A 32 -12.47 -0.95 5.03
N ARG A 33 -11.93 -1.76 5.95
CA ARG A 33 -11.22 -1.31 7.17
C ARG A 33 -9.72 -1.47 7.08
N LEU A 34 -9.19 -1.92 5.94
CA LEU A 34 -7.75 -1.99 5.71
C LEU A 34 -7.14 -0.59 5.82
N ARG A 35 -6.15 -0.44 6.69
CA ARG A 35 -5.40 0.82 6.82
C ARG A 35 -3.94 0.67 6.47
N GLU A 36 -3.40 -0.54 6.53
CA GLU A 36 -1.99 -0.78 6.31
C GLU A 36 -1.75 -2.15 5.66
N ILE A 37 -0.80 -2.22 4.73
CA ILE A 37 -0.22 -3.47 4.21
C ILE A 37 1.30 -3.40 4.41
N LYS A 38 1.90 -4.47 4.95
CA LYS A 38 3.36 -4.60 5.07
C LYS A 38 3.88 -5.73 4.18
N TYR A 39 4.87 -5.42 3.36
CA TYR A 39 5.63 -6.36 2.56
C TYR A 39 6.99 -6.58 3.23
N ASP A 40 7.14 -7.71 3.94
CA ASP A 40 8.38 -8.10 4.62
C ASP A 40 9.37 -8.83 3.70
N LEU A 41 8.99 -9.09 2.45
CA LEU A 41 9.81 -9.78 1.46
C LEU A 41 9.74 -9.05 0.11
N ILE A 42 10.81 -8.32 -0.21
CA ILE A 42 10.98 -7.68 -1.52
C ILE A 42 11.99 -8.49 -2.33
N LEU A 43 11.52 -9.11 -3.42
CA LEU A 43 12.35 -9.99 -4.27
C LEU A 43 12.78 -9.32 -5.57
N ASN A 44 12.04 -8.31 -6.03
CA ASN A 44 12.33 -7.63 -7.27
C ASN A 44 13.54 -6.69 -7.09
N PRO A 45 14.64 -6.86 -7.84
CA PRO A 45 15.81 -5.99 -7.75
C PRO A 45 15.50 -4.52 -8.05
N ASP A 46 14.55 -4.23 -8.93
CA ASP A 46 14.19 -2.86 -9.29
C ASP A 46 13.48 -2.14 -8.14
N ASP A 47 12.59 -2.85 -7.42
CA ASP A 47 11.95 -2.34 -6.21
C ASP A 47 12.99 -2.04 -5.12
N ILE A 48 14.00 -2.92 -4.96
CA ILE A 48 15.11 -2.71 -4.02
C ILE A 48 15.89 -1.45 -4.39
N GLN A 49 16.19 -1.22 -5.67
CA GLN A 49 16.90 -0.01 -6.11
C GLN A 49 16.11 1.28 -5.82
N VAL A 50 14.78 1.25 -5.94
CA VAL A 50 13.92 2.38 -5.57
C VAL A 50 14.00 2.64 -4.07
N LEU A 51 13.93 1.61 -3.23
CA LEU A 51 14.11 1.73 -1.78
C LEU A 51 15.50 2.29 -1.42
N ASP A 52 16.56 1.81 -2.08
CA ASP A 52 17.93 2.25 -1.83
C ASP A 52 18.17 3.70 -2.22
N SER A 53 17.62 4.11 -3.35
CA SER A 53 17.62 5.51 -3.77
C SER A 53 16.87 6.38 -2.77
N SER A 54 15.79 5.87 -2.19
CA SER A 54 15.00 6.57 -1.18
C SER A 54 15.76 6.71 0.14
N PHE A 55 16.43 5.66 0.64
CA PHE A 55 17.31 5.77 1.82
C PHE A 55 18.36 6.87 1.65
N ARG A 56 18.97 6.96 0.48
CA ARG A 56 20.01 7.96 0.18
C ARG A 56 19.47 9.40 0.20
N LEU A 57 18.19 9.62 -0.12
CA LEU A 57 17.56 10.94 0.04
C LEU A 57 17.38 11.36 1.50
N PHE A 58 17.30 10.40 2.42
CA PHE A 58 17.35 10.63 3.86
C PHE A 58 18.79 10.73 4.40
N GLY A 59 19.79 10.73 3.51
CA GLY A 59 21.21 10.80 3.88
C GLY A 59 21.79 9.49 4.41
N ILE A 60 21.10 8.36 4.18
CA ILE A 60 21.51 7.05 4.65
C ILE A 60 21.92 6.21 3.44
N ASP A 61 23.17 5.77 3.37
CA ASP A 61 23.59 4.78 2.37
C ASP A 61 23.30 3.39 2.92
N PRO A 62 22.30 2.66 2.37
CA PRO A 62 21.93 1.40 2.95
C PRO A 62 23.05 0.36 2.83
N ASP A 63 23.93 0.47 1.85
CA ASP A 63 25.00 -0.52 1.62
C ASP A 63 26.24 -0.32 2.50
N LEU A 64 26.25 0.74 3.32
CA LEU A 64 27.33 1.03 4.26
C LEU A 64 27.32 0.05 5.45
N GLU A 65 28.50 -0.42 5.85
CA GLU A 65 28.69 -1.21 7.06
C GLU A 65 28.18 -0.44 8.31
N GLY A 66 27.37 -1.10 9.14
CA GLY A 66 26.71 -0.49 10.29
C GLY A 66 25.28 0.00 10.04
N ASN A 67 24.82 0.00 8.78
CA ASN A 67 23.43 0.33 8.43
C ASN A 67 22.57 -0.92 8.23
N GLU A 68 22.82 -2.01 8.96
CA GLU A 68 22.03 -3.24 8.85
C GLU A 68 20.63 -3.13 9.46
N ASN A 69 20.40 -2.14 10.32
CA ASN A 69 19.15 -1.91 11.04
C ASN A 69 18.68 -0.46 10.85
N ILE A 70 18.24 -0.10 9.64
CA ILE A 70 17.69 1.23 9.39
C ILE A 70 16.23 1.22 9.90
N PRO A 71 15.87 2.07 10.87
CA PRO A 71 14.51 2.14 11.38
C PRO A 71 13.54 2.60 10.28
N GLN A 72 12.24 2.53 10.55
CA GLN A 72 11.23 3.03 9.63
C GLN A 72 11.50 4.51 9.27
N LEU A 73 11.69 4.74 7.99
CA LEU A 73 11.56 6.05 7.35
C LEU A 73 10.18 6.13 6.72
N THR A 74 9.65 7.33 6.56
CA THR A 74 8.30 7.53 6.02
C THR A 74 8.28 8.69 5.04
N ILE A 75 7.63 8.47 3.90
CA ILE A 75 7.31 9.51 2.93
C ILE A 75 5.79 9.61 2.87
N GLU A 76 5.27 10.73 3.33
CA GLU A 76 3.84 11.05 3.30
C GLU A 76 3.46 11.71 1.98
N ARG A 77 2.24 11.44 1.52
CA ARG A 77 1.66 12.03 0.31
C ARG A 77 1.72 13.56 0.40
N GLY A 78 2.18 14.19 -0.67
CA GLY A 78 2.25 15.66 -0.75
C GLY A 78 3.49 16.28 -0.08
N THR A 79 4.37 15.47 0.52
CA THR A 79 5.65 15.97 1.04
C THR A 79 6.57 16.40 -0.10
N LYS A 80 6.76 17.72 -0.26
CA LYS A 80 7.56 18.29 -1.36
C LYS A 80 9.03 17.84 -1.35
N LEU A 81 9.62 17.66 -0.17
CA LEU A 81 11.04 17.33 -0.03
C LEU A 81 11.38 15.97 -0.66
N TYR A 82 10.42 15.05 -0.68
CA TYR A 82 10.62 13.67 -1.12
C TYR A 82 9.69 13.30 -2.28
N SER A 83 9.17 14.29 -3.02
CA SER A 83 8.17 14.04 -4.07
C SER A 83 8.67 13.11 -5.18
N SER A 84 9.94 13.20 -5.55
CA SER A 84 10.52 12.30 -6.56
C SER A 84 10.57 10.84 -6.09
N SER A 85 10.88 10.61 -4.80
CA SER A 85 10.88 9.27 -4.22
C SER A 85 9.47 8.76 -3.98
N TRP A 86 8.54 9.64 -3.59
CA TRP A 86 7.10 9.33 -3.58
C TRP A 86 6.63 8.83 -4.94
N ASP A 87 6.88 9.58 -6.01
CA ASP A 87 6.49 9.21 -7.37
C ASP A 87 7.16 7.89 -7.79
N SER A 88 8.44 7.71 -7.46
CA SER A 88 9.16 6.47 -7.76
C SER A 88 8.58 5.26 -7.02
N MET A 89 8.30 5.39 -5.72
CA MET A 89 7.70 4.32 -4.93
C MET A 89 6.30 3.97 -5.44
N ARG A 90 5.51 4.98 -5.79
CA ARG A 90 4.14 4.81 -6.28
C ARG A 90 4.09 4.21 -7.68
N ASP A 91 4.89 4.72 -8.61
CA ASP A 91 4.72 4.46 -10.04
C ASP A 91 5.74 3.46 -10.62
N SER A 92 6.85 3.19 -9.92
CA SER A 92 7.96 2.35 -10.44
C SER A 92 8.20 1.07 -9.66
N THR A 93 7.35 0.72 -8.70
CA THR A 93 7.52 -0.51 -7.89
C THR A 93 6.31 -1.43 -7.97
N SER A 94 6.54 -2.73 -7.75
CA SER A 94 5.46 -3.72 -7.71
C SER A 94 4.45 -3.42 -6.60
N PHE A 95 4.92 -3.11 -5.39
CA PHE A 95 4.06 -2.77 -4.26
C PHE A 95 3.30 -1.45 -4.47
N GLY A 96 3.88 -0.49 -5.19
CA GLY A 96 3.19 0.75 -5.58
C GLY A 96 2.04 0.46 -6.54
N SER A 97 2.30 -0.33 -7.59
CA SER A 97 1.28 -0.79 -8.54
C SER A 97 0.17 -1.59 -7.85
N ASP A 98 0.51 -2.54 -6.99
CA ASP A 98 -0.45 -3.33 -6.23
C ASP A 98 -1.33 -2.44 -5.35
N SER A 99 -0.73 -1.46 -4.68
CA SER A 99 -1.45 -0.50 -3.85
C SER A 99 -2.40 0.39 -4.66
N ILE A 100 -2.00 0.83 -5.85
CA ILE A 100 -2.88 1.55 -6.78
C ILE A 100 -4.05 0.66 -7.20
N ASN A 101 -3.78 -0.61 -7.55
CA ASN A 101 -4.81 -1.56 -7.93
C ASN A 101 -5.80 -1.78 -6.78
N ILE A 102 -5.32 -1.93 -5.55
CA ILE A 102 -6.17 -2.02 -4.35
C ILE A 102 -7.08 -0.79 -4.24
N CYS A 103 -6.57 0.43 -4.41
CA CYS A 103 -7.39 1.65 -4.31
C CYS A 103 -8.37 1.87 -5.48
N THR A 104 -8.19 1.21 -6.63
CA THR A 104 -8.91 1.57 -7.87
C THR A 104 -9.76 0.45 -8.45
N GLN A 105 -9.50 -0.81 -8.10
CA GLN A 105 -10.14 -1.97 -8.73
C GLN A 105 -11.16 -2.69 -7.85
N PHE A 106 -11.27 -2.36 -6.55
CA PHE A 106 -12.18 -3.01 -5.61
C PHE A 106 -13.20 -2.00 -5.07
N ILE A 107 -14.45 -2.44 -4.92
CA ILE A 107 -15.54 -1.56 -4.45
C ILE A 107 -15.37 -1.30 -2.95
N GLU A 108 -14.92 -2.30 -2.21
CA GLU A 108 -14.73 -2.29 -0.76
C GLU A 108 -13.67 -1.28 -0.32
N THR A 109 -12.78 -0.88 -1.22
CA THR A 109 -11.73 0.13 -1.01
C THR A 109 -11.99 1.40 -1.81
N ALA A 110 -13.22 1.61 -2.29
CA ALA A 110 -13.58 2.85 -2.94
C ALA A 110 -13.31 4.05 -2.01
N GLY A 111 -12.71 5.12 -2.56
CA GLY A 111 -12.30 6.29 -1.78
C GLY A 111 -10.98 6.10 -1.02
N PHE A 112 -10.34 4.93 -1.11
CA PHE A 112 -9.00 4.75 -0.56
C PHE A 112 -7.96 5.47 -1.41
N TYR A 113 -6.90 5.93 -0.76
CA TYR A 113 -5.71 6.42 -1.43
C TYR A 113 -4.45 6.03 -0.64
N ILE A 114 -3.32 5.93 -1.34
CA ILE A 114 -2.02 5.74 -0.68
C ILE A 114 -1.67 7.04 0.05
N GLU A 115 -1.60 6.98 1.37
CA GLU A 115 -1.30 8.12 2.24
C GLU A 115 0.18 8.22 2.57
N ALA A 116 0.83 7.09 2.80
CA ALA A 116 2.25 7.05 3.15
C ALA A 116 2.93 5.75 2.71
N PHE A 117 4.21 5.87 2.36
CA PHE A 117 5.14 4.75 2.28
C PHE A 117 6.07 4.79 3.49
N GLY A 118 5.94 3.80 4.38
CA GLY A 118 6.93 3.48 5.40
C GLY A 118 7.90 2.45 4.85
N PHE A 119 9.20 2.57 5.10
CA PHE A 119 10.18 1.60 4.64
C PHE A 119 11.38 1.54 5.58
N GLY A 120 12.03 0.40 5.63
CA GLY A 120 13.15 0.18 6.54
C GLY A 120 14.03 -0.98 6.11
N ARG A 121 15.10 -1.17 6.86
CA ARG A 121 16.06 -2.25 6.65
C ARG A 121 16.17 -3.06 7.94
N GLU A 122 15.39 -4.13 7.99
CA GLU A 122 15.47 -5.20 8.98
C GLU A 122 14.81 -6.47 8.38
N GLY A 123 15.06 -7.64 8.95
CA GLY A 123 14.33 -8.86 8.56
C GLY A 123 14.82 -9.53 7.26
N VAL A 124 13.90 -10.20 6.54
CA VAL A 124 14.22 -11.04 5.38
C VAL A 124 14.64 -10.17 4.19
N ASN A 125 15.76 -10.51 3.55
CA ASN A 125 16.35 -9.75 2.44
C ASN A 125 16.65 -8.27 2.74
N ASN A 126 16.69 -7.88 4.02
CA ASN A 126 17.07 -6.55 4.49
C ASN A 126 16.20 -5.39 3.98
N ARG A 127 15.02 -5.64 3.40
CA ARG A 127 14.12 -4.58 2.91
C ARG A 127 12.69 -4.94 3.21
N TRP A 128 11.96 -3.98 3.76
CA TRP A 128 10.52 -4.06 3.90
C TRP A 128 9.90 -2.71 3.53
N VAL A 129 8.65 -2.76 3.09
CA VAL A 129 7.83 -1.57 2.86
C VAL A 129 6.47 -1.76 3.53
N LYS A 130 5.92 -0.68 4.06
CA LYS A 130 4.60 -0.57 4.66
C LYS A 130 3.84 0.52 3.93
N ILE A 131 2.69 0.16 3.38
CA ILE A 131 1.78 1.07 2.70
C ILE A 131 0.70 1.45 3.69
N THR A 132 0.47 2.75 3.88
CA THR A 132 -0.64 3.26 4.69
C THR A 132 -1.69 3.86 3.76
N PHE A 133 -2.95 3.47 3.97
CA PHE A 133 -4.08 3.92 3.17
C PHE A 133 -4.93 4.92 3.96
N GLY A 134 -5.10 6.10 3.36
CA GLY A 134 -6.12 7.07 3.77
C GLY A 134 -7.46 6.75 3.11
N VAL A 135 -8.53 7.33 3.63
CA VAL A 135 -9.89 7.17 3.10
C VAL A 135 -10.52 8.54 3.00
N ASP A 136 -10.95 8.94 1.81
CA ASP A 136 -11.75 10.13 1.62
C ASP A 136 -13.18 9.85 2.15
N GLU A 137 -13.58 10.47 3.26
CA GLU A 137 -14.90 10.31 3.90
C GLU A 137 -16.07 10.92 3.08
N HIS A 138 -16.04 10.82 1.76
CA HIS A 138 -17.06 11.39 0.87
C HIS A 138 -17.76 10.33 0.02
N GLN A 139 -18.23 9.24 0.65
CA GLN A 139 -19.30 8.39 0.12
C GLN A 139 -20.14 7.76 1.25
N ASP A 140 -20.77 8.60 2.09
CA ASP A 140 -22.00 8.19 2.76
C ASP A 140 -23.17 8.92 2.07
N GLY A 141 -24.13 8.12 1.61
CA GLY A 141 -25.07 8.47 0.56
C GLY A 141 -26.03 9.62 0.85
N ASP A 142 -26.07 10.56 -0.09
CA ASP A 142 -27.26 11.37 -0.32
C ASP A 142 -28.25 10.55 -1.17
N SER A 143 -28.94 9.62 -0.52
CA SER A 143 -30.06 8.87 -1.11
C SER A 143 -31.38 9.39 -0.53
N LYS A 144 -32.00 10.29 -1.30
CA LYS A 144 -33.43 10.62 -1.46
C LYS A 144 -34.29 10.84 -0.20
N GLU A 145 -34.90 12.02 -0.14
CA GLU A 145 -36.36 12.13 -0.05
C GLU A 145 -36.87 13.07 -1.15
N GLU A 146 -37.37 12.47 -2.24
CA GLU A 146 -38.53 13.03 -2.94
C GLU A 146 -39.70 12.95 -1.96
N SER A 147 -40.24 14.09 -1.55
CA SER A 147 -41.64 14.18 -1.16
C SER A 147 -42.24 15.45 -1.74
N GLU A 148 -43.32 15.23 -2.48
CA GLU A 148 -44.23 16.21 -3.04
C GLU A 148 -44.86 17.07 -1.94
N ASP A 149 -44.99 18.38 -2.19
CA ASP A 149 -46.22 19.15 -1.98
C ASP A 149 -46.11 20.54 -2.65
#